data_AF-A0A1H8A839-F1
#
_entry.id   AF-A0A1H8A839-F1
#
_cell.length_a   1.000
_cell.length_b   1.000
_cell.length_c   1.000
_cell.angle_alpha   90.00
_cell.angle_beta   90.00
_cell.angle_gamma   90.00
#
_symmetry.space_group_name_H-M   'P 1'
#
loop_
_entity.id
_entity.type
_entity.pdbx_description
1 polymer ?
#
loop_
_entity_poly.entity_id
_entity_poly.type
_entity_poly.pdbx_seq_one_letter_code
_entity_poly.pdbx_strand_id
1 'polypeptide(L)'
;MLRGVNKKIIEVVDTQSDYFERAILFVKDRKLDENESEIKRNADEFMKSAGSLKLRRILYHIPIMEVIKLLSAACVGAAIVLILTLL
;
A
#
# COMPACT_ATOMS: atom_id res chain seq x y z
N MET A 1 -21.63 -26.00 17.86
CA MET A 1 -20.55 -26.77 17.21
C MET A 1 -19.83 -25.84 16.23
N LEU A 2 -18.61 -25.39 16.55
CA LEU A 2 -17.79 -24.62 15.61
C LEU A 2 -17.19 -25.62 14.62
N ARG A 3 -17.64 -25.60 13.36
CA ARG A 3 -17.02 -26.41 12.29
C ARG A 3 -15.56 -25.99 12.17
N GLY A 4 -14.64 -26.91 12.47
CA GLY A 4 -13.22 -26.70 12.24
C GLY A 4 -13.00 -26.47 10.75
N VAL A 5 -12.77 -25.21 10.37
CA VAL A 5 -12.37 -24.86 9.01
C VAL A 5 -10.89 -25.20 8.90
N ASN A 6 -10.52 -26.11 8.00
CA ASN A 6 -9.14 -26.49 7.77
C ASN A 6 -8.39 -25.28 7.19
N LYS A 7 -7.63 -24.55 8.01
CA LYS A 7 -6.89 -23.36 7.59
C LYS A 7 -5.42 -23.70 7.45
N LYS A 8 -4.88 -23.58 6.23
CA LYS A 8 -3.44 -23.57 6.01
C LYS A 8 -2.89 -22.20 6.40
N ILE A 9 -1.91 -22.18 7.29
CA ILE A 9 -1.27 -20.99 7.83
C ILE A 9 0.17 -20.98 7.34
N ILE A 10 0.64 -19.81 6.89
CA ILE A 10 2.03 -19.59 6.52
C ILE A 10 2.62 -18.57 7.48
N GLU A 11 3.72 -18.94 8.12
CA GLU A 11 4.53 -18.07 8.95
C GLU A 11 5.72 -17.55 8.12
N VAL A 12 5.82 -16.22 8.02
CA VAL A 12 6.96 -15.54 7.39
C VAL A 12 7.81 -14.93 8.50
N VAL A 13 9.06 -15.39 8.60
CA VAL A 13 10.01 -15.01 9.66
C VAL A 13 10.83 -13.77 9.31
N ASP A 14 10.93 -13.43 8.02
CA ASP A 14 11.59 -12.20 7.60
C ASP A 14 10.54 -11.27 6.98
N THR A 15 10.02 -10.36 7.82
CA THR A 15 8.98 -9.42 7.39
C THR A 15 9.54 -8.12 6.83
N GLN A 16 10.88 -7.96 6.78
CA GLN A 16 11.55 -6.70 6.43
C GLN A 16 11.04 -5.50 7.25
N SER A 17 10.59 -5.74 8.49
CA SER A 17 10.06 -4.71 9.39
C SER A 17 10.87 -4.65 10.68
N ASP A 18 11.30 -3.45 11.06
CA ASP A 18 12.01 -3.21 12.32
C ASP A 18 11.16 -3.47 13.58
N TYR A 19 9.83 -3.57 13.42
CA TYR A 19 8.89 -3.68 14.53
C TYR A 19 8.28 -5.08 14.68
N PHE A 20 8.31 -5.90 13.63
CA PHE A 20 7.61 -7.18 13.61
C PHE A 20 8.55 -8.29 13.20
N GLU A 21 8.82 -9.22 14.10
CA GLU A 21 9.67 -10.38 13.84
C GLU A 21 9.01 -11.36 12.86
N ARG A 22 7.67 -11.47 12.88
CA ARG A 22 6.95 -12.50 12.12
C ARG A 22 5.61 -12.01 11.59
N ALA A 23 5.20 -12.55 10.44
CA ALA A 23 3.87 -12.35 9.87
C ALA A 23 3.16 -13.69 9.69
N ILE A 24 1.86 -13.72 10.02
CA ILE A 24 1.00 -14.90 9.90
C ILE A 24 -0.02 -14.64 8.80
N LEU A 25 0.08 -15.40 7.73
CA LEU A 25 -0.81 -15.32 6.58
C LEU A 25 -1.79 -16.50 6.59
N PHE A 26 -3.08 -16.21 6.43
CA PHE A 26 -4.13 -17.22 6.32
C PHE A 26 -4.44 -17.48 4.85
N VAL A 27 -4.27 -18.74 4.43
CA VAL A 27 -4.66 -19.17 3.09
C VAL A 27 -6.17 -19.33 3.04
N LYS A 28 -6.80 -18.80 1.99
CA LYS A 28 -8.24 -19.00 1.77
C LYS A 28 -8.51 -20.46 1.43
N ASP A 29 -9.66 -20.97 1.89
CA ASP A 29 -10.06 -22.38 1.71
C ASP A 29 -9.99 -22.85 0.24
N ARG A 30 -10.31 -21.97 -0.71
CA ARG A 30 -10.27 -22.26 -2.16
C ARG A 30 -8.86 -22.46 -2.74
N LYS A 31 -7.83 -22.20 -1.95
CA LYS A 31 -6.41 -22.21 -2.33
C LYS A 31 -5.61 -23.20 -1.50
N LEU A 32 -6.27 -24.05 -0.69
CA LEU A 32 -5.60 -25.04 0.15
C LEU A 32 -4.91 -26.15 -0.64
N ASP A 33 -5.50 -26.51 -1.80
CA ASP A 33 -4.99 -27.57 -2.68
C ASP A 33 -3.83 -27.10 -3.58
N GLU A 34 -3.48 -25.80 -3.56
CA GLU A 34 -2.32 -25.29 -4.28
C GLU A 34 -1.01 -25.80 -3.67
N ASN A 35 0.00 -25.92 -4.53
CA ASN A 35 1.33 -26.36 -4.13
C ASN A 35 1.88 -25.42 -3.07
N GLU A 36 2.39 -25.98 -1.98
CA GLU A 36 2.95 -25.21 -0.86
C GLU A 36 4.05 -24.23 -1.30
N SER A 37 4.86 -24.63 -2.28
CA SER A 37 5.91 -23.76 -2.84
C SER A 37 5.35 -22.51 -3.50
N GLU A 38 4.21 -22.62 -4.20
CA GLU A 38 3.56 -21.52 -4.87
C GLU A 38 2.91 -20.56 -3.86
N ILE A 39 2.24 -21.12 -2.84
CA ILE A 39 1.64 -20.30 -1.77
C ILE A 39 2.73 -19.57 -0.99
N LYS A 40 3.86 -20.24 -0.68
CA LYS A 40 5.00 -19.62 0.00
C LYS A 40 5.63 -18.50 -0.83
N ARG A 41 5.84 -18.74 -2.13
CA ARG A 41 6.34 -17.71 -3.05
C ARG A 41 5.43 -16.47 -3.08
N ASN A 42 4.12 -16.69 -3.17
CA ASN A 42 3.14 -15.60 -3.19
C ASN A 42 3.08 -14.87 -1.83
N ALA A 43 3.26 -15.58 -0.73
CA ALA A 43 3.37 -15.00 0.61
C ALA A 43 4.61 -14.09 0.74
N ASP A 44 5.77 -14.55 0.28
CA ASP A 44 7.01 -13.77 0.29
C ASP A 44 6.90 -12.51 -0.60
N GLU A 45 6.31 -12.65 -1.79
CA GLU A 45 6.05 -11.52 -2.68
C GLU A 45 5.09 -10.49 -2.07
N PHE A 46 4.02 -10.97 -1.43
CA PHE A 46 3.09 -10.12 -0.70
C PHE A 46 3.80 -9.36 0.42
N MET A 47 4.63 -10.03 1.22
CA MET A 47 5.37 -9.41 2.33
C MET A 47 6.35 -8.34 1.85
N LYS A 48 7.06 -8.55 0.74
CA LYS A 48 7.92 -7.52 0.11
C LYS A 48 7.13 -6.27 -0.26
N SER A 49 5.90 -6.42 -0.73
CA SER A 49 5.02 -5.29 -1.08
C SER A 49 4.27 -4.70 0.13
N ALA A 50 4.12 -5.45 1.21
CA ALA A 50 3.34 -5.02 2.37
C ALA A 50 3.91 -3.75 3.04
N GLY A 51 5.23 -3.57 3.01
CA GLY A 51 5.88 -2.34 3.45
C GLY A 51 5.48 -1.10 2.63
N SER A 52 5.30 -1.25 1.31
CA SER A 52 4.95 -0.15 0.40
C SER A 52 3.46 0.20 0.39
N LEU A 53 2.59 -0.69 0.87
CA LEU A 53 1.15 -0.42 1.01
C LEU A 53 0.85 0.78 1.94
N LYS A 54 1.73 1.07 2.91
CA LYS A 54 1.60 2.28 3.76
C LYS A 54 1.70 3.56 2.94
N LEU A 55 2.69 3.66 2.03
CA LEU A 55 2.87 4.84 1.18
C LEU A 55 1.69 5.04 0.24
N ARG A 56 1.20 3.96 -0.39
CA ARG A 56 0.07 4.03 -1.32
C ARG A 56 -1.22 4.52 -0.65
N ARG A 57 -1.43 4.18 0.63
CA ARG A 57 -2.58 4.66 1.42
C ARG A 57 -2.49 6.15 1.74
N ILE A 58 -1.29 6.67 2.03
CA ILE A 58 -1.07 8.09 2.35
C ILE A 58 -1.35 8.98 1.13
N LEU A 59 -0.79 8.63 -0.04
CA LEU A 59 -1.01 9.42 -1.26
C LEU A 59 -2.47 9.41 -1.74
N TYR A 60 -3.23 8.36 -1.43
CA TYR A 60 -4.64 8.25 -1.81
C TYR A 60 -5.54 9.22 -1.04
N HIS A 61 -5.11 9.67 0.15
CA HIS A 61 -5.84 10.66 0.95
C HIS A 61 -5.49 12.10 0.59
N ILE A 62 -4.53 12.33 -0.32
CA ILE A 62 -4.23 13.69 -0.77
C ILE A 62 -5.38 14.12 -1.70
N PRO A 63 -6.11 15.20 -1.38
CA PRO A 63 -7.16 15.71 -2.24
C PRO A 63 -6.53 16.42 -3.45
N ILE A 64 -6.23 15.64 -4.49
CA ILE A 64 -5.55 16.12 -5.71
C ILE A 64 -6.24 17.36 -6.30
N MET A 65 -7.58 17.42 -6.22
CA MET A 65 -8.35 18.59 -6.69
C MET A 65 -8.05 19.87 -5.91
N GLU A 66 -7.79 19.79 -4.60
CA GLU A 66 -7.46 20.95 -3.77
C GLU A 66 -6.03 21.43 -4.05
N VAL A 67 -5.10 20.49 -4.22
CA VAL A 67 -3.72 20.80 -4.63
C VAL A 67 -3.68 21.51 -5.99
N ILE A 68 -4.45 21.03 -6.96
CA ILE A 68 -4.56 21.64 -8.29
C ILE A 68 -5.15 23.06 -8.21
N LYS A 69 -6.20 23.26 -7.40
CA LYS A 69 -6.80 24.60 -7.19
C LYS A 69 -5.83 25.58 -6.55
N LEU A 70 -5.02 25.12 -5.60
CA LEU A 70 -4.02 25.96 -4.93
C LEU A 70 -2.90 26.35 -5.90
N LEU A 71 -2.41 25.40 -6.70
CA LEU A 71 -1.39 25.63 -7.70
C LEU A 71 -1.86 26.57 -8.81
N SER A 72 -3.11 26.43 -9.28
CA SER A 72 -3.64 27.31 -10.31
C SER A 72 -3.79 28.75 -9.80
N ALA A 73 -4.27 28.95 -8.57
CA ALA A 73 -4.34 30.27 -7.94
C ALA A 73 -2.95 30.90 -7.78
N ALA A 74 -1.97 30.13 -7.34
CA ALA A 74 -0.58 30.59 -7.20
C ALA A 74 0.03 31.01 -8.55
N CYS A 75 -0.18 30.22 -9.62
CA CYS A 75 0.31 30.54 -10.95
C CYS A 75 -0.32 31.81 -11.53
N VAL A 76 -1.63 31.99 -11.38
CA VAL A 76 -2.32 33.19 -11.86
C VAL A 76 -1.84 34.43 -11.10
N GLY A 77 -1.71 34.35 -9.77
CA GLY A 77 -1.18 35.45 -8.96
C GLY A 77 0.25 35.82 -9.35
N ALA A 78 1.13 34.83 -9.53
CA ALA A 78 2.50 35.05 -9.96
C ALA A 78 2.58 35.71 -11.35
N ALA A 79 1.74 35.28 -12.30
CA ALA A 79 1.69 35.87 -13.63
C ALA A 79 1.24 37.34 -13.60
N ILE A 80 0.22 37.67 -12.80
CA ILE A 80 -0.27 39.04 -12.64
C ILE A 80 0.81 39.95 -12.05
N VAL A 81 1.49 39.49 -10.99
CA VAL A 81 2.58 40.25 -10.36
C VAL A 81 3.71 40.48 -11.37
N LEU A 82 4.10 39.44 -12.12
CA LEU A 82 5.16 39.54 -13.12
C LEU A 82 4.82 40.57 -14.20
N ILE A 83 3.58 40.54 -14.71
CA ILE A 83 3.09 41.51 -15.69
C ILE A 83 3.11 42.93 -15.12
N LEU A 84 2.62 43.13 -13.90
CA LEU A 84 2.63 44.45 -13.24
C LEU A 84 4.05 44.98 -12.97
N THR A 85 5.03 44.12 -12.74
CA THR A 85 6.42 44.54 -12.53
C THR A 85 7.18 44.83 -13.82
N LEU A 86 6.71 44.32 -14.97
CA LEU A 86 7.34 44.49 -16.29
C LEU A 86 6.73 45.63 -17.12
N LEU A 87 5.60 46.19 -16.67
CA LEU A 87 4.86 47.29 -17.30
C LEU A 87 5.26 48.63 -16.67
#